data_AF-A0AAN7VH79-F1
#
_entry.id   AF-A0AAN7VH79-F1
#
_cell.length_a   1.000
_cell.length_b   1.000
_cell.length_c   1.000
_cell.angle_alpha   90.00
_cell.angle_beta   90.00
_cell.angle_gamma   90.00
#
_symmetry.space_group_name_H-M   'P 1'
#
loop_
_entity.id
_entity.type
_entity.pdbx_description
1 polymer ?
#
loop_
_entity_poly.entity_id
_entity_poly.type
_entity_poly.pdbx_seq_one_letter_code
_entity_poly.pdbx_strand_id
1 'polypeptide(L)'
;MADISSEETGSYGDTVREDIVQTAVKFLENRNVVNTPLAQKQQFLQRKGLTDKEIQIACERAGAYILHDKLAREPPALPIPVHSNVYTSQVQPISFLEKFKEIVHNVALFSAVAYAIYMFYKKFIRPFLFGDKKRKNLEEQMEELNNSVSTSISDLKNSLYDVKIEVDKISQGGEDFHAKAVTRFKV
;
A
#
# COMPACT_ATOMS: atom_id res chain seq x y z
N MET A 1 -67.27 -18.60 -3.03
CA MET A 1 -66.18 -19.19 -3.82
C MET A 1 -65.76 -18.13 -4.82
N ALA A 2 -64.53 -17.62 -4.71
CA ALA A 2 -63.82 -16.73 -5.65
C ALA A 2 -64.42 -15.32 -5.89
N ASP A 3 -63.70 -14.20 -5.97
CA ASP A 3 -62.25 -13.91 -5.92
C ASP A 3 -62.10 -12.42 -5.53
N ILE A 4 -61.31 -12.10 -4.51
CA ILE A 4 -59.94 -11.54 -4.59
C ILE A 4 -59.90 -10.14 -5.22
N SER A 5 -59.90 -9.17 -4.30
CA SER A 5 -59.53 -7.77 -4.49
C SER A 5 -58.20 -7.67 -5.24
N SER A 6 -58.26 -7.25 -6.49
CA SER A 6 -57.08 -6.93 -7.29
C SER A 6 -56.38 -5.71 -6.69
N GLU A 7 -55.11 -5.90 -6.36
CA GLU A 7 -54.18 -4.88 -5.91
C GLU A 7 -54.04 -3.80 -6.99
N GLU A 8 -54.46 -2.57 -6.70
CA GLU A 8 -54.02 -1.38 -7.45
C GLU A 8 -52.56 -1.08 -7.08
N THR A 9 -51.62 -1.80 -7.71
CA THR A 9 -50.25 -1.30 -7.84
C THR A 9 -50.23 -0.26 -8.94
N GLY A 10 -50.72 0.94 -8.61
CA GLY A 10 -50.62 2.12 -9.46
C GLY A 10 -49.16 2.38 -9.83
N SER A 11 -48.85 2.25 -11.11
CA SER A 11 -47.56 2.63 -11.70
C SER A 11 -47.41 4.16 -11.65
N TYR A 12 -46.89 4.68 -10.54
CA TYR A 12 -46.48 6.10 -10.38
C TYR A 12 -45.15 6.41 -11.08
N GLY A 13 -44.72 5.59 -12.04
CA GLY A 13 -43.46 5.76 -12.77
C GLY A 13 -43.53 6.66 -14.00
N ASP A 14 -44.72 7.14 -14.38
CA ASP A 14 -44.93 7.86 -15.63
C ASP A 14 -45.50 9.28 -15.47
N THR A 15 -45.92 9.65 -14.26
CA THR A 15 -46.43 10.99 -13.97
C THR A 15 -45.29 11.92 -13.61
N VAL A 16 -44.99 12.88 -14.50
CA VAL A 16 -44.00 13.93 -14.28
C VAL A 16 -44.42 14.81 -13.10
N ARG A 17 -43.58 14.92 -12.07
CA ARG A 17 -43.84 15.76 -10.89
C ARG A 17 -43.39 17.19 -11.15
N GLU A 18 -44.33 18.05 -11.52
CA GLU A 18 -44.06 19.43 -11.91
C GLU A 18 -43.35 20.26 -10.82
N ASP A 19 -43.64 20.06 -9.54
CA ASP A 19 -42.97 20.77 -8.43
C ASP A 19 -41.45 20.52 -8.40
N ILE A 20 -41.06 19.28 -8.70
CA ILE A 20 -39.67 18.84 -8.69
C ILE A 20 -38.96 19.31 -9.95
N VAL A 21 -39.64 19.27 -11.10
CA VAL A 21 -39.16 19.85 -12.35
C VAL A 21 -38.93 21.36 -12.17
N GLN A 22 -39.84 22.09 -11.55
CA GLN A 22 -39.69 23.53 -11.32
C GLN A 22 -38.51 23.85 -10.39
N THR A 23 -38.29 23.02 -9.36
CA THR A 23 -37.13 23.14 -8.47
C THR A 23 -35.82 22.86 -9.22
N ALA A 24 -35.82 21.86 -10.11
CA ALA A 24 -34.68 21.55 -10.97
C ALA A 24 -34.39 22.67 -11.97
N VAL A 25 -35.41 23.29 -12.56
CA VAL A 25 -35.25 24.47 -13.44
C VAL A 25 -34.55 25.61 -12.68
N LYS A 26 -35.04 25.96 -11.48
CA LYS A 26 -34.39 26.98 -10.63
C LYS A 26 -32.93 26.64 -10.29
N PHE A 27 -32.62 25.37 -10.07
CA PHE A 27 -31.25 24.90 -9.87
C PHE A 27 -30.40 25.08 -11.13
N LEU A 28 -30.92 24.71 -12.30
CA LEU A 28 -30.23 24.81 -13.59
C LEU A 28 -29.98 26.26 -14.03
N GLU A 29 -30.83 27.20 -13.62
CA GLU A 29 -30.68 28.65 -13.88
C GLU A 29 -29.66 29.34 -12.96
N ASN A 30 -29.25 28.70 -11.87
CA ASN A 30 -28.30 29.29 -10.91
C ASN A 30 -26.92 29.51 -11.56
N ARG A 31 -26.35 30.71 -11.43
CA ARG A 31 -25.03 31.10 -11.99
C ARG A 31 -23.91 30.09 -11.69
N ASN A 32 -23.91 29.49 -10.50
CA ASN A 32 -22.90 28.50 -10.11
C ASN A 32 -23.06 27.14 -10.82
N VAL A 33 -24.26 26.85 -11.30
CA VAL A 33 -24.65 25.58 -11.94
C VAL A 33 -24.71 25.72 -13.46
N VAL A 34 -25.01 26.91 -13.98
CA VAL A 34 -25.05 27.21 -15.42
C VAL A 34 -23.73 26.88 -16.12
N ASN A 35 -22.60 27.16 -15.48
CA ASN A 35 -21.25 26.90 -16.03
C ASN A 35 -20.79 25.44 -15.89
N THR A 36 -21.52 24.59 -15.16
CA THR A 36 -21.17 23.18 -14.99
C THR A 36 -21.46 22.38 -16.27
N PRO A 37 -20.71 21.30 -16.58
CA PRO A 37 -21.02 20.43 -17.72
C PRO A 37 -22.41 19.80 -17.62
N LEU A 38 -23.13 19.67 -18.75
CA LEU A 38 -24.50 19.15 -18.80
C LEU A 38 -24.64 17.75 -18.16
N ALA A 39 -23.68 16.86 -18.40
CA ALA A 39 -23.65 15.52 -17.81
C ALA A 39 -23.61 15.55 -16.27
N GLN A 40 -22.87 16.49 -15.69
CA GLN A 40 -22.80 16.64 -14.22
C GLN A 40 -24.12 17.19 -13.65
N LYS A 41 -24.79 18.09 -14.37
CA LYS A 41 -26.12 18.60 -13.97
C LYS A 41 -27.16 17.47 -13.97
N GLN A 42 -27.18 16.65 -15.03
CA GLN A 42 -28.08 15.50 -15.14
C GLN A 42 -27.82 14.49 -14.02
N GLN A 43 -26.56 14.14 -13.76
CA GLN A 43 -26.20 13.22 -12.68
C GLN A 43 -26.58 13.75 -11.29
N PHE A 44 -26.44 15.07 -11.05
CA PHE A 44 -26.89 15.69 -9.81
C PHE A 44 -28.40 15.55 -9.62
N LEU A 45 -29.18 15.81 -10.67
CA LEU A 45 -30.64 15.66 -10.63
C LEU A 45 -31.07 14.19 -10.46
N GLN A 46 -30.38 13.24 -11.09
CA GLN A 46 -30.61 11.80 -10.88
C GLN A 46 -30.37 11.40 -9.41
N ARG A 47 -29.26 11.86 -8.81
CA ARG A 47 -28.96 11.63 -7.39
C ARG A 47 -29.97 12.27 -6.44
N LYS A 48 -30.66 13.32 -6.89
CA LYS A 48 -31.77 13.95 -6.16
C LYS A 48 -33.10 13.20 -6.29
N GLY A 49 -33.13 12.10 -7.05
CA GLY A 49 -34.32 11.27 -7.22
C GLY A 49 -35.27 11.75 -8.30
N LEU A 50 -34.77 12.50 -9.30
CA LEU A 50 -35.52 12.80 -10.50
C LEU A 50 -35.36 11.65 -11.50
N THR A 51 -36.46 11.33 -12.19
CA THR A 51 -36.47 10.39 -13.31
C THR A 51 -35.88 11.03 -14.56
N ASP A 52 -35.39 10.23 -15.50
CA ASP A 52 -34.78 10.75 -16.74
C ASP A 52 -35.75 11.63 -17.54
N LYS A 53 -37.04 11.32 -17.51
CA LYS A 53 -38.11 12.14 -18.10
C LYS A 53 -38.22 13.53 -17.45
N GLU A 54 -38.24 13.58 -16.12
CA GLU A 54 -38.29 14.84 -15.36
C GLU A 54 -37.04 15.70 -15.61
N ILE A 55 -35.87 15.06 -15.71
CA ILE A 55 -34.59 15.73 -15.98
C ILE A 55 -34.57 16.32 -17.37
N GLN A 56 -35.03 15.57 -18.38
CA GLN A 56 -35.10 16.05 -19.76
C GLN A 56 -35.96 17.31 -19.85
N ILE A 57 -37.16 17.28 -19.26
CA ILE A 57 -38.09 18.42 -19.25
C ILE A 57 -37.48 19.62 -18.52
N ALA A 58 -36.82 19.41 -17.37
CA ALA A 58 -36.16 20.49 -16.64
C ALA A 58 -35.01 21.12 -17.43
N CYS A 59 -34.18 20.29 -18.09
CA CYS A 59 -33.06 20.75 -18.91
C CYS A 59 -33.53 21.47 -20.18
N GLU A 60 -34.64 21.05 -20.77
CA GLU A 60 -35.27 21.72 -21.91
C GLU A 60 -35.83 23.09 -21.51
N ARG A 61 -36.60 23.15 -20.41
CA ARG A 61 -37.17 24.41 -19.90
C ARG A 61 -36.10 25.42 -19.47
N ALA A 62 -34.99 24.95 -18.90
CA ALA A 62 -33.87 25.81 -18.51
C ALA A 62 -32.94 26.18 -19.70
N GLY A 63 -33.21 25.70 -20.92
CA GLY A 63 -32.37 25.95 -22.10
C GLY A 63 -30.96 25.36 -21.99
N ALA A 64 -30.74 24.38 -21.12
CA ALA A 64 -29.42 23.83 -20.81
C ALA A 64 -28.77 23.14 -22.01
N TYR A 65 -29.57 22.56 -22.91
CA TYR A 65 -29.10 21.95 -24.16
C TYR A 65 -28.61 22.99 -25.19
N ILE A 66 -29.29 24.15 -25.29
CA ILE A 66 -28.92 25.22 -26.21
C ILE A 66 -27.60 25.88 -25.77
N LEU A 67 -27.41 26.04 -24.46
CA LEU A 67 -26.16 26.55 -23.90
C LEU A 67 -25.00 25.57 -24.17
N HIS A 68 -25.26 24.27 -24.06
CA HIS A 68 -24.27 23.24 -24.36
C HIS A 68 -23.89 23.22 -25.85
N ASP A 69 -24.86 23.33 -26.77
CA ASP A 69 -24.59 23.41 -28.22
C ASP A 69 -23.78 24.67 -28.59
N LYS A 70 -24.07 25.82 -27.95
CA LYS A 70 -23.27 27.05 -28.13
C LYS A 70 -21.83 26.90 -27.67
N LEU A 71 -21.58 26.17 -26.58
CA LEU A 71 -20.22 25.87 -26.08
C LEU A 71 -19.50 24.81 -26.93
N ALA A 72 -20.25 23.91 -27.57
CA ALA A 72 -19.71 22.87 -28.44
C ALA A 72 -19.42 23.36 -29.88
N ARG A 73 -20.06 24.44 -30.33
CA ARG A 73 -19.93 25.01 -31.68
C ARG A 73 -18.85 26.07 -31.87
N GLU A 74 -18.06 26.40 -30.85
CA GLU A 74 -16.98 27.37 -31.02
C GLU A 74 -15.90 26.81 -31.99
N PRO A 75 -15.63 27.45 -33.14
CA PRO A 75 -14.55 27.04 -34.04
C PRO A 75 -13.20 27.18 -33.32
N PRO A 76 -12.17 26.38 -33.65
CA PRO A 76 -10.85 26.53 -33.06
C PRO A 76 -10.22 27.84 -33.56
N ALA A 77 -10.41 28.93 -32.81
CA ALA A 77 -9.69 30.16 -33.03
C ALA A 77 -8.24 29.99 -32.56
N LEU A 78 -7.32 30.44 -33.41
CA LEU A 78 -5.87 30.40 -33.27
C LEU A 78 -5.38 30.87 -31.89
N PRO A 79 -4.22 30.36 -31.39
CA PRO A 79 -3.79 30.59 -30.03
C PRO A 79 -3.30 32.04 -29.83
N ILE A 80 -4.03 32.80 -29.03
CA ILE A 80 -3.54 34.02 -28.39
C ILE A 80 -3.22 33.66 -26.93
N PRO A 81 -2.01 33.89 -26.42
CA PRO A 81 -1.66 33.53 -25.05
C PRO A 81 -2.23 34.59 -24.11
N VAL A 82 -3.40 34.32 -23.53
CA VAL A 82 -3.93 35.11 -22.42
C VAL A 82 -4.12 34.17 -21.24
N HIS A 83 -3.24 34.34 -20.25
CA HIS A 83 -3.23 33.60 -19.00
C HIS A 83 -4.59 33.70 -18.31
N SER A 84 -5.40 32.66 -18.44
CA SER A 84 -6.60 32.48 -17.62
C SER A 84 -6.62 31.02 -17.19
N ASN A 85 -6.45 30.82 -15.88
CA ASN A 85 -6.49 29.52 -15.23
C ASN A 85 -7.93 29.01 -15.23
N VAL A 86 -8.37 28.46 -16.36
CA VAL A 86 -9.61 27.70 -16.46
C VAL A 86 -9.21 26.23 -16.53
N TYR A 87 -9.49 25.51 -15.44
CA TYR A 87 -9.36 24.05 -15.36
C TYR A 87 -10.32 23.41 -16.35
N THR A 88 -9.89 23.27 -17.60
CA THR A 88 -10.55 22.41 -18.59
C THR A 88 -10.05 20.99 -18.35
N SER A 89 -10.95 20.09 -17.94
CA SER A 89 -10.68 18.66 -17.97
C SER A 89 -10.60 18.21 -19.43
N GLN A 90 -9.43 18.39 -20.04
CA GLN A 90 -9.07 17.70 -21.26
C GLN A 90 -8.93 16.22 -20.93
N VAL A 91 -9.79 15.39 -21.51
CA VAL A 91 -9.63 13.94 -21.50
C VAL A 91 -8.48 13.60 -22.45
N GLN A 92 -7.26 13.77 -21.98
CA GLN A 92 -6.04 13.30 -22.63
C GLN A 92 -6.09 11.77 -22.65
N PRO A 93 -5.72 11.10 -23.77
CA PRO A 93 -5.61 9.64 -23.80
C PRO A 93 -4.61 9.24 -22.73
N ILE A 94 -5.08 8.50 -21.72
CA ILE A 94 -4.32 8.24 -20.51
C ILE A 94 -3.16 7.29 -20.85
N SER A 95 -2.02 7.88 -21.19
CA SER A 95 -0.76 7.17 -21.35
C SER A 95 -0.38 6.52 -20.01
N PHE A 96 0.11 5.28 -20.04
CA PHE A 96 0.46 4.50 -18.85
C PHE A 96 1.40 5.24 -17.88
N LEU A 97 2.23 6.16 -18.39
CA LEU A 97 3.09 7.02 -17.59
C LEU A 97 2.33 8.05 -16.73
N GLU A 98 1.21 8.59 -17.21
CA GLU A 98 0.40 9.52 -16.40
C GLU A 98 -0.36 8.78 -15.28
N LYS A 99 -0.85 7.56 -15.55
CA LYS A 99 -1.40 6.69 -14.49
C LYS A 99 -0.33 6.37 -13.44
N PHE A 100 0.90 6.11 -13.87
CA PHE A 100 2.02 5.86 -12.96
C PHE A 100 2.31 7.08 -12.09
N LYS A 101 2.26 8.30 -12.66
CA LYS A 101 2.45 9.55 -11.90
C LYS A 101 1.36 9.75 -10.83
N GLU A 102 0.12 9.43 -11.15
CA GLU A 102 -1.01 9.47 -10.21
C GLU A 102 -0.89 8.40 -9.11
N ILE A 103 -0.44 7.20 -9.47
CA ILE A 103 -0.15 6.11 -8.52
C ILE A 103 1.00 6.49 -7.59
N VAL A 104 2.07 7.10 -8.10
CA VAL A 104 3.22 7.54 -7.28
C VAL A 104 2.79 8.56 -6.24
N HIS A 105 1.91 9.51 -6.57
CA HIS A 105 1.42 10.48 -5.59
C HIS A 105 0.64 9.80 -4.46
N ASN A 106 -0.29 8.90 -4.80
CA ASN A 106 -1.05 8.14 -3.83
C ASN A 106 -0.14 7.23 -2.98
N VAL A 107 0.78 6.50 -3.61
CA VAL A 107 1.76 5.62 -2.94
C VAL A 107 2.70 6.42 -2.05
N ALA A 108 3.11 7.62 -2.44
CA ALA A 108 3.92 8.52 -1.60
C ALA A 108 3.15 8.93 -0.33
N LEU A 109 1.86 9.26 -0.45
CA LEU A 109 1.02 9.61 0.69
C LEU A 109 0.81 8.41 1.62
N PHE A 110 0.49 7.23 1.07
CA PHE A 110 0.35 5.99 1.85
C PHE A 110 1.67 5.57 2.51
N SER A 111 2.80 5.71 1.83
CA SER A 111 4.12 5.36 2.38
C SER A 111 4.54 6.31 3.50
N ALA A 112 4.22 7.60 3.41
CA ALA A 112 4.46 8.56 4.51
C ALA A 112 3.65 8.17 5.75
N VAL A 113 2.37 7.85 5.58
CA VAL A 113 1.49 7.40 6.68
C VAL A 113 1.98 6.06 7.25
N ALA A 114 2.29 5.09 6.39
CA ALA A 114 2.81 3.78 6.80
C ALA A 114 4.16 3.91 7.52
N TYR A 115 5.04 4.82 7.08
CA TYR A 115 6.31 5.09 7.75
C TYR A 115 6.10 5.72 9.12
N ALA A 116 5.16 6.66 9.26
CA ALA A 116 4.79 7.24 10.54
C ALA A 116 4.24 6.16 11.50
N ILE A 117 3.38 5.26 11.02
CA ILE A 117 2.87 4.11 11.78
C ILE A 117 4.00 3.18 12.19
N TYR A 118 4.91 2.85 11.27
CA TYR A 118 6.07 2.00 11.56
C TYR A 118 7.00 2.64 12.61
N MET A 119 7.25 3.95 12.49
CA MET A 119 8.05 4.71 13.45
C MET A 119 7.37 4.75 14.82
N PHE A 120 6.05 4.96 14.87
CA PHE A 120 5.25 4.94 16.08
C PHE A 120 5.25 3.56 16.73
N TYR A 121 5.07 2.49 15.95
CA TYR A 121 5.17 1.11 16.40
C TYR A 121 6.55 0.83 17.03
N LYS A 122 7.63 1.21 16.35
CA LYS A 122 8.99 0.99 16.85
C LYS A 122 9.33 1.84 18.09
N LYS A 123 8.78 3.05 18.19
CA LYS A 123 9.09 4.01 19.26
C LYS A 123 8.24 3.80 20.51
N PHE A 124 6.98 3.43 20.37
CA PHE A 124 6.02 3.35 21.48
C PHE A 124 5.56 1.91 21.75
N ILE A 125 5.13 1.17 20.72
CA ILE A 125 4.63 -0.21 20.95
C ILE A 125 5.76 -1.18 21.25
N ARG A 126 6.92 -1.06 20.60
CA ARG A 126 8.06 -1.93 20.87
C ARG A 126 8.58 -1.84 22.32
N PRO A 127 8.86 -0.66 22.91
CA PRO A 127 9.26 -0.62 24.32
C PRO A 127 8.10 -1.00 25.26
N PHE A 128 6.85 -0.69 24.89
CA PHE A 128 5.68 -0.98 25.73
C PHE A 128 5.30 -2.47 25.78
N LEU A 129 5.43 -3.21 24.66
CA LEU A 129 5.08 -4.65 24.57
C LEU A 129 6.29 -5.60 24.63
N PHE A 130 7.48 -5.15 24.18
CA PHE A 130 8.66 -6.00 24.03
C PHE A 130 9.87 -5.56 24.88
N GLY A 131 9.66 -4.70 25.89
CA GLY A 131 10.67 -4.19 26.84
C GLY A 131 12.03 -4.87 26.73
N ASP A 132 12.98 -4.22 26.04
CA ASP A 132 14.39 -4.58 25.83
C ASP A 132 14.75 -6.05 25.57
N LYS A 133 13.83 -6.87 25.06
CA LYS A 133 14.12 -8.27 24.73
C LYS A 133 14.32 -8.41 23.23
N LYS A 134 15.59 -8.45 22.79
CA LYS A 134 16.10 -9.21 21.62
C LYS A 134 17.54 -8.89 21.18
N ARG A 135 18.26 -7.97 21.83
CA ARG A 135 19.72 -7.82 21.61
C ARG A 135 20.53 -8.71 22.55
N LYS A 136 20.15 -8.80 23.83
CA LYS A 136 20.85 -9.61 24.84
C LYS A 136 21.02 -11.07 24.43
N ASN A 137 19.95 -11.74 23.98
CA ASN A 137 20.00 -13.18 23.74
C ASN A 137 20.86 -13.62 22.54
N LEU A 138 21.06 -12.79 21.51
CA LEU A 138 21.96 -13.12 20.38
C LEU A 138 23.43 -12.87 20.73
N GLU A 139 23.69 -11.80 21.47
CA GLU A 139 25.03 -11.41 21.92
C GLU A 139 25.55 -12.38 22.99
N GLU A 140 24.68 -12.77 23.92
CA GLU A 140 24.91 -13.79 24.95
C GLU A 140 25.10 -15.18 24.34
N GLN A 141 24.33 -15.56 23.29
CA GLN A 141 24.57 -16.79 22.53
C GLN A 141 25.91 -16.78 21.79
N MET A 142 26.31 -15.64 21.22
CA MET A 142 27.61 -15.50 20.55
C MET A 142 28.77 -15.57 21.56
N GLU A 143 28.60 -14.99 22.73
CA GLU A 143 29.58 -15.04 23.82
C GLU A 143 29.69 -16.46 24.41
N GLU A 144 28.57 -17.14 24.65
CA GLU A 144 28.55 -18.54 25.11
C GLU A 144 29.18 -19.48 24.07
N LEU A 145 28.89 -19.27 22.77
CA LEU A 145 29.51 -20.04 21.70
C LEU A 145 31.02 -19.79 21.61
N ASN A 146 31.46 -18.53 21.70
CA ASN A 146 32.88 -18.19 21.68
C ASN A 146 33.62 -18.78 22.90
N ASN A 147 33.00 -18.73 24.08
CA ASN A 147 33.54 -19.33 25.29
C ASN A 147 33.64 -20.85 25.18
N SER A 148 32.59 -21.53 24.68
CA SER A 148 32.60 -22.98 24.52
C SER A 148 33.63 -23.47 23.50
N VAL A 149 33.82 -22.74 22.40
CA VAL A 149 34.86 -23.01 21.40
C VAL A 149 36.26 -22.83 22.00
N SER A 150 36.47 -21.76 22.78
CA SER A 150 37.75 -21.51 23.46
C SER A 150 38.10 -22.59 24.49
N THR A 151 37.11 -23.04 25.28
CA THR A 151 37.26 -24.16 26.21
C THR A 151 37.62 -25.44 25.46
N SER A 152 36.88 -25.77 24.39
CA SER A 152 37.13 -26.97 23.60
C SER A 152 38.53 -26.96 22.98
N ILE A 153 39.00 -25.82 22.48
CA ILE A 153 40.37 -25.67 21.95
C ILE A 153 41.41 -25.86 23.06
N SER A 154 41.15 -25.35 24.26
CA SER A 154 42.05 -25.50 25.40
C SER A 154 42.13 -26.96 25.86
N ASP A 155 41.01 -27.66 25.92
CA ASP A 155 40.94 -29.08 26.27
C ASP A 155 41.69 -29.92 25.23
N LEU A 156 41.48 -29.64 23.93
CA LEU A 156 42.23 -30.30 22.85
C LEU A 156 43.74 -30.04 22.94
N LYS A 157 44.15 -28.82 23.27
CA LYS A 157 45.58 -28.51 23.49
C LYS A 157 46.14 -29.32 24.65
N ASN A 158 45.42 -29.40 25.76
CA ASN A 158 45.86 -30.17 26.93
C ASN A 158 45.97 -31.66 26.61
N SER A 159 44.95 -32.24 25.96
CA SER A 159 45.03 -33.63 25.51
C SER A 159 46.17 -33.89 24.53
N LEU A 160 46.47 -32.95 23.62
CA LEU A 160 47.63 -33.05 22.74
C LEU A 160 48.96 -32.97 23.50
N TYR A 161 49.05 -32.13 24.54
CA TYR A 161 50.23 -32.10 25.41
C TYR A 161 50.42 -33.42 26.14
N ASP A 162 49.34 -34.00 26.68
CA ASP A 162 49.39 -35.29 27.39
C ASP A 162 49.83 -36.42 26.45
N VAL A 163 49.24 -36.50 25.24
CA VAL A 163 49.65 -37.48 24.22
C VAL A 163 51.11 -37.27 23.82
N LYS A 164 51.55 -36.02 23.65
CA LYS A 164 52.96 -35.73 23.33
C LYS A 164 53.89 -36.24 24.43
N ILE A 165 53.56 -35.98 25.70
CA ILE A 165 54.35 -36.44 26.85
C ILE A 165 54.39 -37.98 26.87
N GLU A 166 53.27 -38.64 26.62
CA GLU A 166 53.20 -40.10 26.58
C GLU A 166 54.03 -40.67 25.42
N VAL A 167 53.96 -40.08 24.24
CA VAL A 167 54.78 -40.46 23.08
C VAL A 167 56.27 -40.25 23.34
N ASP A 168 56.67 -39.11 23.92
CA ASP A 168 58.07 -38.84 24.29
C ASP A 168 58.57 -39.87 25.32
N LYS A 169 57.73 -40.24 26.29
CA LYS A 169 58.05 -41.25 27.31
C LYS A 169 58.19 -42.65 26.70
N ILE A 170 57.32 -43.03 25.75
CA ILE A 170 57.41 -44.31 25.03
C ILE A 170 58.65 -44.34 24.14
N SER A 171 58.95 -43.25 23.45
CA SER A 171 60.14 -43.11 22.61
C SER A 171 61.42 -43.32 23.44
N GLN A 172 61.53 -42.66 24.59
CA GLN A 172 62.66 -42.84 25.52
C GLN A 172 62.74 -44.26 26.12
N GLY A 173 61.59 -44.82 26.54
CA GLY A 173 61.55 -46.18 27.09
C GLY A 173 61.91 -47.27 26.07
N GLY A 174 61.60 -47.04 24.79
CA GLY A 174 62.00 -47.92 23.68
C GLY A 174 63.51 -47.91 23.43
N GLU A 175 64.15 -46.74 23.48
CA GLU A 175 65.59 -46.60 23.31
C GLU A 175 66.37 -47.27 24.47
N ASP A 176 65.91 -47.11 25.71
CA ASP A 176 66.52 -47.72 26.89
C ASP A 176 66.45 -49.26 26.90
N PHE A 177 65.33 -49.82 26.43
CA PHE A 177 65.15 -51.27 26.37
C PHE A 177 66.05 -51.89 25.29
N HIS A 178 66.18 -51.22 24.14
CA HIS A 178 67.06 -51.66 23.05
C HIS A 178 68.54 -51.56 23.45
N ALA A 179 68.96 -50.47 24.13
CA ALA A 179 70.32 -50.31 24.65
C ALA A 179 70.71 -51.38 25.69
N LYS A 180 69.78 -51.73 26.60
CA LYS A 180 70.00 -52.80 27.59
C LYS A 180 70.02 -54.20 26.97
N ALA A 181 69.17 -54.48 25.98
CA ALA A 181 69.13 -55.78 25.32
C ALA A 181 70.40 -56.06 24.49
N VAL A 182 70.91 -55.05 23.77
CA VAL A 182 72.14 -55.16 22.98
C VAL A 182 73.38 -55.38 23.87
N THR A 183 73.39 -54.80 25.06
CA THR A 183 74.51 -54.95 26.01
C THR A 183 74.50 -56.32 26.69
N ARG A 184 73.32 -56.91 26.95
CA ARG A 184 73.18 -58.25 27.56
C ARG A 184 73.54 -59.41 26.63
N PHE A 185 73.50 -59.22 25.32
CA PHE A 185 73.83 -60.25 24.34
C PHE A 185 75.33 -60.31 24.00
N LYS A 186 76.15 -59.42 24.59
CA LYS A 186 77.58 -59.26 24.27
C LYS A 186 78.52 -59.74 25.39
N VAL A 187 78.02 -60.58 26.30
CA VAL A 187 78.79 -61.32 27.32
C VAL A 187 78.61 -62.80 27.05
#